data_AF-A0A970FXZ5-F1
#
_entry.id   AF-A0A970FXZ5-F1
#
_cell.length_a   1.000
_cell.length_b   1.000
_cell.length_c   1.000
_cell.angle_alpha   90.00
_cell.angle_beta   90.00
_cell.angle_gamma   90.00
#
_symmetry.space_group_name_H-M   'P 1'
#
loop_
_entity.id
_entity.type
_entity.pdbx_description
1 polymer ?
#
loop_
_entity_poly.entity_id
_entity_poly.type
_entity_poly.pdbx_seq_one_letter_code
_entity_poly.pdbx_strand_id
1 'polypeptide(L)' 'MAAKYVFVTGGVVSGLGKGITAASLGRLLKCRGLSVSVKKLDP' A
#
# COMPACT_ATOMS: atom_id res chain seq x y z
N MET A 1 -19.30 1.50 7.91
CA MET A 1 -17.89 1.38 8.34
C MET A 1 -17.08 2.42 7.60
N ALA A 2 -16.30 3.25 8.29
CA ALA A 2 -15.45 4.24 7.63
C ALA A 2 -14.27 3.56 6.90
N ALA A 3 -13.92 4.06 5.72
CA ALA A 3 -12.74 3.59 5.00
C ALA A 3 -11.46 3.93 5.79
N LYS A 4 -10.54 2.97 5.91
CA LYS A 4 -9.23 3.20 6.53
C LYS A 4 -8.20 3.49 5.44
N TYR A 5 -7.38 4.52 5.65
CA TYR A 5 -6.30 4.91 4.74
C TYR A 5 -4.95 4.57 5.36
N VAL A 6 -4.07 3.96 4.55
CA VAL A 6 -2.69 3.65 4.92
C VAL A 6 -1.77 4.38 3.95
N PHE A 7 -0.95 5.29 4.46
CA PHE A 7 0.01 6.04 3.66
C PHE A 7 1.36 5.32 3.71
N VAL A 8 1.83 4.86 2.55
CA VAL A 8 3.15 4.23 2.41
C VAL A 8 4.14 5.27 1.94
N THR A 9 4.86 5.86 2.88
CA THR A 9 5.98 6.77 2.60
C THR A 9 7.30 5.99 2.60
N GLY A 10 8.37 6.60 2.11
CA GLY A 10 9.70 6.08 2.45
C GLY A 10 10.82 7.01 2.05
N GLY A 11 11.78 7.17 2.95
CA GLY A 11 12.92 8.05 2.82
C GLY A 11 14.22 7.32 2.46
N VAL A 12 15.33 8.03 2.64
CA VAL A 12 16.71 7.60 2.35
C VAL A 12 17.01 7.50 0.85
N VAL A 13 16.48 6.48 0.16
CA VAL A 13 16.79 6.25 -1.27
C VAL A 13 15.54 5.78 -2.04
N SER A 14 15.41 6.22 -3.29
CA SER A 14 14.41 5.73 -4.25
C SER A 14 14.82 4.35 -4.80
N GLY A 15 13.86 3.42 -4.95
CA GLY A 15 14.12 2.07 -5.47
C GLY A 15 14.09 0.95 -4.43
N LEU A 16 13.84 1.27 -3.14
CA LEU A 16 13.73 0.29 -2.04
C LEU A 16 12.52 -0.67 -2.13
N GLY A 17 11.73 -0.63 -3.20
CA GLY A 17 10.60 -1.53 -3.36
C GLY A 17 9.30 -1.10 -2.65
N LYS A 18 9.14 0.20 -2.30
CA LYS A 18 7.89 0.73 -1.69
C LYS A 18 6.61 0.27 -2.40
N GLY A 19 6.61 0.24 -3.73
CA GLY A 19 5.47 -0.23 -4.52
C GLY A 19 5.20 -1.73 -4.36
N ILE A 20 6.25 -2.54 -4.31
CA ILE A 20 6.16 -3.99 -4.08
C ILE A 20 5.64 -4.26 -2.67
N THR A 21 6.16 -3.55 -1.66
CA THR A 21 5.70 -3.66 -0.28
C THR A 21 4.22 -3.29 -0.15
N ALA A 22 3.78 -2.18 -0.77
CA ALA A 22 2.38 -1.76 -0.76
C ALA A 22 1.46 -2.78 -1.46
N ALA A 23 1.90 -3.35 -2.59
CA ALA A 23 1.15 -4.37 -3.32
C ALA A 23 1.02 -5.68 -2.51
N SER A 24 2.10 -6.14 -1.89
CA SER A 24 2.09 -7.33 -1.02
C SER A 24 1.19 -7.14 0.21
N LEU A 25 1.21 -5.96 0.83
CA LEU A 25 0.33 -5.63 1.94
C LEU A 25 -1.15 -5.63 1.50
N GLY A 26 -1.45 -5.05 0.32
CA GLY A 26 -2.79 -5.09 -0.27
C GLY A 26 -3.27 -6.53 -0.55
N ARG A 27 -2.38 -7.41 -1.01
CA ARG A 27 -2.69 -8.84 -1.23
C ARG A 27 -3.07 -9.54 0.08
N LEU A 28 -2.30 -9.33 1.15
CA LEU A 28 -2.59 -9.93 2.46
C LEU A 28 -3.93 -9.45 3.03
N LEU A 29 -4.23 -8.16 2.89
CA LEU A 29 -5.51 -7.59 3.32
C LEU A 29 -6.69 -8.15 2.51
N LYS A 30 -6.53 -8.32 1.19
CA LYS A 30 -7.53 -9.01 0.34
C LYS A 30 -7.73 -10.47 0.76
N CYS A 31 -6.66 -11.20 1.09
CA CYS A 31 -6.75 -12.57 1.59
C CYS A 31 -7.51 -12.67 2.93
N ARG A 32 -7.57 -11.59 3.72
CA ARG A 32 -8.38 -11.49 4.95
C ARG A 32 -9.85 -11.10 4.69
N GLY A 33 -10.29 -11.05 3.42
CA GLY A 33 -11.65 -10.68 3.05
C GLY A 33 -11.93 -9.18 3.10
N LEU A 34 -10.90 -8.34 3.23
CA LEU A 34 -11.06 -6.88 3.23
C LEU A 34 -11.09 -6.35 1.79
N SER A 35 -11.96 -5.37 1.53
CA SER A 35 -11.91 -4.61 0.28
C SER A 35 -10.79 -3.57 0.37
N VAL A 36 -9.80 -3.67 -0.51
CA VAL A 36 -8.58 -2.85 -0.48
C VAL A 36 -8.31 -2.30 -1.88
N SER A 37 -8.00 -1.01 -1.94
CA SER A 37 -7.55 -0.31 -3.14
C SER A 37 -6.21 0.36 -2.88
N VAL A 38 -5.31 0.28 -3.87
CA VAL A 38 -3.97 0.87 -3.80
C VAL A 38 -3.92 2.01 -4.81
N LYS A 39 -3.58 3.22 -4.35
CA LYS A 39 -3.41 4.40 -5.21
C LYS A 39 -1.95 4.85 -5.14
N LYS A 40 -1.28 4.87 -6.30
CA LYS A 40 0.06 5.46 -6.41
C LYS A 40 -0.10 6.97 -6.55
N LEU A 41 0.65 7.71 -5.75
CA LEU A 41 0.78 9.16 -5.83
C LEU A 41 2.17 9.41 -6.36
N ASP A 42 2.27 9.63 -7.67
CA ASP A 42 3.50 10.09 -8.31
C ASP A 42 3.61 11.62 -8.10
N PRO A 43 4.81 12.16 -7.83
CA PRO A 43 5.06 13.60 -7.89
C PRO A 43 4.95 14.14 -9.33
#